data_AF-A0A202CD36-F1
#
_entry.id   AF-A0A202CD36-F1
#
_cell.length_a   1.000
_cell.length_b   1.000
_cell.length_c   1.000
_cell.angle_alpha   90.00
_cell.angle_beta   90.00
_cell.angle_gamma   90.00
#
_symmetry.space_group_name_H-M   'P 1'
#
loop_
_entity.id
_entity.type
_entity.pdbx_description
1 polymer ?
#
loop_
_entity_poly.entity_id
_entity_poly.type
_entity_poly.pdbx_seq_one_letter_code
_entity_poly.pdbx_strand_id
1 'polypeptide(L)' 'PAHERFHLALCSPGDVSQVWVLVLVNAGGEPFAVVQVQRRFAPEAVSHSLALAASLDAQGYSVSDIIHILMAEGGQA' A
#
# COMPACT_ATOMS: atom_id res chain seq x y z
N PRO A 1 5.85 -7.29 -5.91
CA PRO A 1 5.62 -8.49 -6.77
C PRO A 1 6.94 -9.00 -7.37
N ALA A 2 6.99 -10.22 -7.90
CA ALA A 2 8.23 -10.83 -8.41
C ALA A 2 8.88 -10.06 -9.59
N HIS A 3 8.08 -9.27 -10.32
CA HIS A 3 8.55 -8.44 -11.43
C HIS A 3 9.04 -7.04 -10.99
N GLU A 4 9.06 -6.74 -9.68
CA GLU A 4 9.66 -5.53 -9.10
C GLU A 4 9.20 -4.19 -9.72
N ARG A 5 7.97 -4.14 -10.27
CA ARG A 5 7.43 -2.90 -10.86
C ARG A 5 7.06 -1.89 -9.79
N PHE A 6 6.64 -2.37 -8.63
CA PHE A 6 6.33 -1.57 -7.45
C PHE A 6 6.54 -2.41 -6.20
N HIS A 7 6.62 -1.75 -5.06
CA HIS A 7 6.74 -2.37 -3.75
C HIS A 7 5.77 -1.71 -2.78
N LEU A 8 5.33 -2.46 -1.77
CA LEU A 8 4.67 -1.89 -0.60
C LEU A 8 5.65 -1.91 0.57
N ALA A 9 5.66 -0.83 1.34
CA ALA A 9 6.45 -0.72 2.57
C ALA A 9 5.52 -0.42 3.74
N LEU A 10 5.61 -1.25 4.79
CA LEU A 10 4.95 -1.01 6.06
C LEU A 10 5.94 -0.30 7.00
N CYS A 11 5.63 0.94 7.35
CA CYS A 11 6.43 1.75 8.26
C CYS A 11 5.82 1.72 9.66
N SER A 12 6.63 1.39 10.66
CA SER A 12 6.22 1.39 12.07
C SER A 12 6.20 2.79 12.68
N PRO A 13 5.48 2.99 13.80
CA PRO A 13 5.60 4.20 14.60
C PRO A 13 7.05 4.43 15.09
N GLY A 14 7.43 5.70 15.23
CA GLY A 14 8.73 6.19 15.67
C GLY A 14 8.82 7.71 15.58
N ASP A 15 10.03 8.27 15.50
CA ASP A 15 10.24 9.73 15.51
C ASP A 15 9.58 10.44 14.31
N VAL A 16 9.51 9.78 13.15
CA VAL A 16 8.95 10.35 11.91
C VAL A 16 7.42 10.24 11.87
N SER A 17 6.85 9.14 12.37
CA SER A 17 5.41 8.87 12.32
C SER A 17 4.94 8.29 13.64
N GLN A 18 3.84 8.79 14.18
CA GLN A 18 3.24 8.24 15.40
C GLN A 18 2.28 7.06 15.11
N VAL A 19 2.11 6.70 13.85
CA VAL A 19 1.16 5.69 13.36
C VAL A 19 1.85 4.72 12.41
N TRP A 20 1.24 3.54 12.23
CA TRP A 20 1.63 2.62 11.17
C TRP A 20 1.16 3.17 9.83
N VAL A 21 2.03 3.13 8.83
CA VAL A 21 1.76 3.63 7.49
C VAL A 21 2.10 2.54 6.49
N LEU A 22 1.15 2.18 5.62
CA LEU A 22 1.41 1.35 4.46
C LEU A 22 1.51 2.26 3.24
N VAL A 23 2.65 2.23 2.56
CA VAL A 23 2.89 3.01 1.34
C VAL A 23 3.07 2.08 0.15
N LEU A 24 2.62 2.53 -1.02
CA LEU A 24 2.94 1.92 -2.30
C LEU A 24 3.89 2.83 -3.06
N VAL A 25 4.99 2.25 -3.56
CA VAL A 25 6.03 2.96 -4.31
C VAL A 25 6.28 2.26 -5.63
N ASN A 26 6.06 2.95 -6.74
CA ASN A 26 6.46 2.46 -8.07
C ASN A 26 8.00 2.45 -8.20
N ALA A 27 8.56 1.57 -9.04
CA ALA A 27 10.01 1.44 -9.20
C ALA A 27 10.72 2.73 -9.66
N GLY A 28 10.00 3.61 -10.35
CA GLY A 28 10.50 4.94 -10.75
C GLY A 28 10.33 6.04 -9.70
N GLY A 29 9.87 5.72 -8.49
CA GLY A 29 9.53 6.68 -7.43
C GLY A 29 8.13 7.29 -7.57
N GLU A 30 7.56 7.31 -8.77
CA GLU A 30 6.19 7.77 -9.04
C GLU A 30 5.43 6.76 -9.92
N PRO A 31 4.15 6.48 -9.65
CA PRO A 31 3.32 7.06 -8.59
C PRO A 31 3.70 6.55 -7.17
N PHE A 32 3.51 7.42 -6.18
CA PHE A 32 3.70 7.16 -4.76
C PHE A 32 2.43 7.54 -3.97
N ALA A 33 2.00 6.70 -3.02
CA ALA A 33 0.90 7.04 -2.14
C ALA A 33 0.94 6.31 -0.79
N VAL A 34 0.42 6.98 0.24
CA VAL A 34 -0.01 6.32 1.48
C VAL A 34 -1.36 5.68 1.21
N VAL A 35 -1.43 4.35 1.30
CA VAL A 35 -2.65 3.60 0.99
C VAL A 35 -3.43 3.21 2.25
N GLN A 36 -2.76 3.19 3.41
CA GLN A 36 -3.41 2.84 4.68
C GLN A 36 -2.67 3.46 5.87
N VAL A 37 -3.42 3.93 6.87
CA VAL A 37 -2.87 4.45 8.13
C VAL A 37 -3.57 3.79 9.32
N GLN A 38 -2.80 3.31 10.29
CA GLN A 38 -3.34 2.62 11.48
C GLN A 38 -2.69 3.11 12.77
N ARG A 39 -3.49 3.45 13.78
CA ARG A 39 -2.98 3.86 15.11
C ARG A 39 -2.38 2.70 15.90
N ARG A 40 -2.84 1.48 15.64
CA ARG A 40 -2.37 0.22 16.24
C ARG A 40 -2.06 -0.73 15.11
N PHE A 41 -1.12 -1.63 15.33
CA PHE A 41 -0.80 -2.65 14.33
C PHE A 41 -1.99 -3.59 14.12
N ALA A 42 -2.52 -3.66 12.90
CA ALA A 42 -3.56 -4.58 12.47
C ALA A 42 -3.04 -5.47 11.32
N PRO A 43 -2.42 -6.62 11.63
CA PRO A 43 -1.77 -7.47 10.64
C PRO A 43 -2.73 -8.04 9.59
N GLU A 44 -3.98 -8.33 9.98
CA GLU A 44 -5.01 -8.84 9.07
C GLU A 44 -5.38 -7.79 8.01
N ALA A 45 -5.50 -6.53 8.42
CA ALA A 45 -5.79 -5.44 7.50
C ALA A 45 -4.64 -5.19 6.53
N VAL A 46 -3.38 -5.20 7.01
CA VAL A 46 -2.21 -5.10 6.13
C VAL A 46 -2.14 -6.28 5.15
N SER A 47 -2.35 -7.50 5.64
CA SER A 47 -2.35 -8.70 4.79
C SER A 47 -3.45 -8.67 3.74
N HIS A 48 -4.62 -8.13 4.08
CA HIS A 48 -5.72 -7.93 3.15
C HIS A 48 -5.34 -6.96 2.03
N SER A 49 -4.80 -5.78 2.37
CA SER A 49 -4.35 -4.80 1.37
C SER A 49 -3.24 -5.37 0.47
N LEU A 50 -2.32 -6.16 1.01
CA LEU A 50 -1.28 -6.85 0.22
C LEU A 50 -1.88 -7.88 -0.75
N ALA A 51 -2.83 -8.68 -0.29
CA ALA A 51 -3.52 -9.66 -1.13
C ALA A 51 -4.34 -8.98 -2.24
N LEU A 52 -5.02 -7.87 -1.91
CA LEU A 52 -5.76 -7.06 -2.88
C LEU A 52 -4.82 -6.48 -3.93
N ALA A 53 -3.71 -5.85 -3.52
CA ALA A 53 -2.69 -5.32 -4.44
C ALA A 53 -2.15 -6.39 -5.39
N ALA A 54 -1.82 -7.58 -4.87
CA ALA A 54 -1.34 -8.70 -5.68
C ALA A 54 -2.41 -9.19 -6.69
N SER A 55 -3.68 -9.25 -6.26
CA SER A 55 -4.78 -9.66 -7.14
C SER A 55 -5.04 -8.65 -8.26
N LEU A 56 -4.95 -7.36 -8.00
CA LEU A 56 -5.16 -6.30 -8.99
C LEU A 56 -4.00 -6.26 -9.99
N ASP A 57 -2.77 -6.43 -9.51
CA ASP A 57 -1.57 -6.55 -10.34
C ASP A 57 -1.65 -7.78 -11.28
N ALA A 58 -2.10 -8.93 -10.76
CA ALA A 58 -2.33 -10.14 -11.57
C ALA A 58 -3.45 -9.96 -12.62
N GLN A 59 -4.44 -9.11 -12.33
CA GLN A 59 -5.51 -8.73 -13.27
C GLN A 59 -5.05 -7.70 -14.32
N GLY A 60 -3.83 -7.16 -14.21
CA GLY A 60 -3.27 -6.20 -15.16
C GLY A 60 -3.69 -4.75 -14.92
N TYR A 61 -4.17 -4.40 -13.73
CA TYR A 61 -4.45 -3.01 -13.38
C TYR A 61 -3.16 -2.17 -13.39
N SER A 62 -3.29 -0.90 -13.74
CA SER A 62 -2.16 0.04 -13.66
C SER A 62 -1.81 0.31 -12.19
N VAL A 63 -0.56 0.70 -11.91
CA VAL A 63 -0.13 1.05 -10.53
C VAL A 63 -0.96 2.20 -9.97
N SER A 64 -1.36 3.17 -10.79
CA SER A 64 -2.23 4.28 -10.38
C SER A 64 -3.63 3.80 -9.98
N ASP A 65 -4.22 2.85 -10.70
CA ASP A 65 -5.53 2.29 -10.35
C ASP A 65 -5.45 1.45 -9.08
N ILE A 66 -4.37 0.68 -8.93
CA ILE A 66 -4.09 -0.09 -7.71
C ILE A 66 -4.03 0.86 -6.50
N ILE A 67 -3.31 1.99 -6.62
CA ILE A 67 -3.24 3.01 -5.57
C ILE A 67 -4.63 3.54 -5.22
N HIS A 68 -5.44 3.96 -6.21
CA HIS A 68 -6.77 4.49 -5.94
C HIS A 68 -7.68 3.48 -5.22
N ILE A 69 -7.63 2.22 -5.62
CA ILE A 69 -8.44 1.16 -4.99
C ILE A 69 -7.95 0.89 -3.56
N LEU A 70 -6.64 0.80 -3.34
CA LEU A 70 -6.08 0.57 -2.01
C LEU A 70 -6.33 1.75 -1.07
N MET A 71 -6.28 3.00 -1.56
CA MET A 71 -6.65 4.17 -0.78
C MET A 71 -8.11 4.14 -0.33
N ALA A 72 -9.02 3.74 -1.21
CA ALA A 72 -10.43 3.58 -0.85
C ALA A 72 -10.63 2.47 0.21
N GLU A 73 -9.91 1.35 0.09
CA GLU A 73 -9.96 0.25 1.06
C GLU A 73 -9.35 0.64 2.42
N GLY A 74 -8.21 1.32 2.42
CA GLY A 74 -7.52 1.79 3.61
C GLY A 74 -8.10 3.05 4.25
N GLY A 75 -9.25 3.54 3.78
CA GLY A 75 -9.94 4.72 4.30
C GLY A 75 -9.15 6.02 4.13
N GLN A 76 -8.36 6.12 3.06
CA GLN A 76 -7.60 7.32 2.66
C GLN A 76 -8.29 8.15 1.57
N ALA A 77 -9.48 7.74 1.11
CA ALA A 77 -10.28 8.43 0.11
C ALA A 77 -11.08 9.63 0.67
#